data_AF-A0A440I1V7-F1
#
_entry.id   AF-A0A440I1V7-F1
#
_cell.length_a   1.000
_cell.length_b   1.000
_cell.length_c   1.000
_cell.angle_alpha   90.00
_cell.angle_beta   90.00
_cell.angle_gamma   90.00
#
_symmetry.space_group_name_H-M   'P 1'
#
loop_
_entity.id
_entity.type
_entity.pdbx_description
1 polymer ?
#
loop_
_entity_poly.entity_id
_entity_poly.type
_entity_poly.pdbx_seq_one_letter_code
_entity_poly.pdbx_strand_id
1 'polypeptide(L)'
;MQLGSLAFVFTVALFSTHAFADPLQKSEDIVKFFDAASEFGPSRGICVGTEEECSSKNKAAPAEKTSLDMLINFGLDSAELDATARAELDEFAKALKDSRLSTLNFVVEGHTDATGSADYNEGLSERRARSVTTFLTSNGIDPARIKATGMGETNPRNPNPYDPVNRRVEMRIRTE
;
A
#
# COMPACT_ATOMS: atom_id res chain seq x y z
N MET A 1 21.13 -0.52 -69.35
CA MET A 1 20.89 -1.27 -68.10
C MET A 1 21.01 -0.32 -66.93
N GLN A 2 19.91 0.16 -66.37
CA GLN A 2 19.76 0.36 -64.92
C GLN A 2 18.31 0.71 -64.61
N LEU A 3 17.65 -0.20 -63.89
CA LEU A 3 16.29 -0.10 -63.42
C LEU A 3 16.22 0.87 -62.24
N GLY A 4 15.32 1.84 -62.31
CA GLY A 4 14.94 2.69 -61.18
C GLY A 4 14.03 1.90 -60.22
N SER A 5 14.46 1.78 -58.96
CA SER A 5 13.75 1.07 -57.90
C SER A 5 12.51 1.83 -57.42
N LEU A 6 11.41 1.08 -57.25
CA LEU A 6 10.20 1.50 -56.54
C LEU A 6 10.49 1.64 -55.04
N ALA A 7 10.18 2.80 -54.46
CA ALA A 7 10.15 2.99 -53.01
C ALA A 7 8.75 2.66 -52.48
N PHE A 8 8.66 1.58 -51.69
CA PHE A 8 7.51 1.21 -50.88
C PHE A 8 7.39 2.19 -49.70
N VAL A 9 6.26 2.90 -49.58
CA VAL A 9 5.95 3.71 -48.39
C VAL A 9 5.37 2.79 -47.31
N PHE A 10 6.16 2.54 -46.26
CA PHE A 10 5.71 1.87 -45.05
C PHE A 10 4.92 2.87 -44.19
N THR A 11 3.60 2.73 -44.15
CA THR A 11 2.74 3.40 -43.15
C THR A 11 2.91 2.68 -41.81
N VAL A 12 3.74 3.25 -40.94
CA VAL A 12 3.81 2.84 -39.53
C VAL A 12 2.58 3.40 -38.82
N ALA A 13 1.58 2.54 -38.62
CA ALA A 13 0.49 2.82 -37.70
C ALA A 13 1.05 2.81 -36.26
N LEU A 14 1.34 4.00 -35.73
CA LEU A 14 1.61 4.22 -34.32
C LEU A 14 0.31 3.93 -33.54
N PHE A 15 0.12 2.68 -33.15
CA PHE A 15 -0.78 2.35 -32.05
C PHE A 15 -0.14 2.90 -30.78
N SER A 16 -0.59 4.08 -30.34
CA SER A 16 -0.33 4.58 -29.00
C SER A 16 -0.90 3.59 -28.01
N THR A 17 -0.06 2.67 -27.53
CA THR A 17 -0.33 1.89 -26.34
C THR A 17 -0.48 2.88 -25.21
N HIS A 18 -1.73 3.13 -24.82
CA HIS A 18 -2.03 3.83 -23.59
C HIS A 18 -1.50 2.93 -22.46
N ALA A 19 -0.32 3.28 -21.96
CA ALA A 19 0.15 2.81 -20.67
C ALA A 19 -0.91 3.25 -19.66
N PHE A 20 -1.71 2.30 -19.16
CA PHE A 20 -2.55 2.52 -18.00
C PHE A 20 -1.60 2.71 -16.82
N ALA A 21 -1.26 3.97 -16.55
CA ALA A 21 -0.86 4.37 -15.21
C ALA A 21 -2.10 4.19 -14.33
N ASP A 22 -2.00 3.37 -13.29
CA ASP A 22 -3.07 3.26 -12.30
C ASP A 22 -3.47 4.67 -11.84
N PRO A 23 -4.76 5.01 -11.82
CA PRO A 23 -5.17 6.34 -11.40
C PRO A 23 -4.75 6.52 -9.94
N LEU A 24 -3.94 7.55 -9.67
CA LEU A 24 -3.62 8.03 -8.33
C LEU A 24 -4.89 7.95 -7.47
N GLN A 25 -4.86 7.12 -6.43
CA GLN A 25 -6.02 6.96 -5.56
C GLN A 25 -6.39 8.31 -4.99
N LYS A 26 -7.59 8.79 -5.31
CA LYS A 26 -8.06 10.08 -4.84
C LYS A 26 -8.37 9.98 -3.35
N SER A 27 -8.10 11.06 -2.63
CA SER A 27 -8.40 11.19 -1.20
C SER A 27 -9.82 10.74 -0.82
N GLU A 28 -10.83 11.01 -1.64
CA GLU A 28 -12.22 10.59 -1.38
C GLU A 28 -12.39 9.06 -1.28
N ASP A 29 -11.68 8.29 -2.12
CA ASP A 29 -11.77 6.82 -2.15
C ASP A 29 -11.08 6.22 -0.92
N ILE A 30 -9.96 6.82 -0.50
CA ILE A 30 -9.25 6.46 0.73
C ILE A 30 -10.16 6.68 1.95
N VAL A 31 -10.86 7.81 2.01
CA VAL A 31 -11.74 8.06 3.15
C VAL A 31 -12.94 7.10 3.14
N LYS A 32 -13.56 6.81 1.99
CA LYS A 32 -14.64 5.82 1.89
C LYS A 32 -14.22 4.44 2.40
N PHE A 33 -13.01 4.00 2.08
CA PHE A 33 -12.49 2.72 2.56
C PHE A 33 -12.42 2.70 4.09
N PHE A 34 -11.87 3.75 4.70
CA PHE A 34 -11.70 3.80 6.15
C PHE A 34 -12.99 4.07 6.94
N ASP A 35 -13.90 4.86 6.41
CA ASP A 35 -15.22 5.13 7.00
C ASP A 35 -16.01 3.81 7.11
N ALA A 36 -16.07 3.06 6.00
CA ALA A 36 -16.67 1.71 5.97
C ALA A 36 -15.94 0.73 6.90
N ALA A 37 -14.61 0.78 6.96
CA ALA A 37 -13.81 -0.03 7.87
C ALA A 37 -14.06 0.31 9.37
N SER A 38 -14.36 1.57 9.69
CA SER A 38 -14.63 2.03 11.05
C SER A 38 -16.02 1.63 11.57
N GLU A 39 -16.97 1.35 10.66
CA GLU A 39 -18.32 0.90 11.00
C GLU A 39 -18.38 -0.58 11.40
N PHE A 40 -17.32 -1.36 11.15
CA PHE A 40 -17.21 -2.73 11.66
C PHE A 40 -16.78 -2.73 13.13
N GLY A 41 -17.71 -2.38 14.02
CA GLY A 41 -17.67 -2.82 15.42
C GLY A 41 -17.61 -4.36 15.51
N PRO A 42 -17.30 -4.94 16.68
CA PRO A 42 -17.03 -6.37 16.83
C PRO A 42 -18.20 -7.22 16.31
N SER A 43 -18.02 -7.75 15.09
CA SER A 43 -18.76 -8.81 14.42
C SER A 43 -20.18 -9.10 14.95
N ARG A 44 -21.20 -8.52 14.30
CA ARG A 44 -22.59 -9.00 14.39
C ARG A 44 -23.05 -9.57 13.07
N GLY A 45 -22.54 -10.74 12.71
CA GLY A 45 -23.21 -11.60 11.74
C GLY A 45 -24.42 -12.25 12.42
N ILE A 46 -25.62 -12.05 11.89
CA ILE A 46 -26.78 -12.87 12.27
C ILE A 46 -26.59 -14.24 11.60
N CYS A 47 -26.39 -15.28 12.40
CA CYS A 47 -26.39 -16.66 11.92
C CYS A 47 -27.81 -17.22 11.93
N VAL A 48 -28.28 -17.72 10.79
CA VAL A 48 -29.53 -18.48 10.70
C VAL A 48 -29.14 -19.94 10.45
N GLY A 49 -29.19 -20.77 11.50
CA GLY A 49 -28.77 -22.17 11.50
C GLY A 49 -28.68 -22.75 12.91
N THR A 50 -28.35 -24.03 13.05
CA THR A 50 -28.20 -24.71 14.35
C THR A 50 -26.89 -24.34 15.07
N GLU A 51 -26.81 -24.52 16.40
CA GLU A 51 -25.64 -24.15 17.22
C GLU A 51 -24.33 -24.81 16.75
N GLU A 52 -24.42 -26.01 16.18
CA GLU A 52 -23.30 -26.79 15.66
C GLU A 52 -22.80 -26.28 14.29
N GLU A 53 -23.70 -25.76 13.45
CA GLU A 53 -23.37 -25.11 12.18
C GLU A 53 -22.71 -23.75 12.38
N CYS A 54 -23.06 -23.06 13.47
CA CYS A 54 -22.46 -21.77 13.85
C CYS A 54 -21.09 -21.93 14.52
N SER A 55 -20.84 -23.05 15.21
CA SER A 55 -19.58 -23.28 15.93
C SER A 55 -18.46 -23.87 15.05
N SER A 56 -18.80 -24.56 13.95
CA SER A 56 -17.82 -25.27 13.10
C SER A 56 -17.24 -24.44 11.94
N LYS A 57 -17.67 -23.18 11.77
CA LYS A 57 -17.07 -22.21 10.82
C LYS A 57 -16.35 -21.04 11.48
N ASN A 58 -15.97 -21.18 12.75
CA ASN A 58 -14.92 -20.37 13.37
C ASN A 58 -13.51 -20.89 13.06
N LYS A 59 -13.27 -21.42 11.85
CA LYS A 59 -12.03 -21.01 11.18
C LYS A 59 -12.31 -19.60 10.74
N ALA A 60 -12.02 -18.67 11.65
CA ALA A 60 -11.85 -17.27 11.31
C ALA A 60 -11.08 -17.26 9.99
N ALA A 61 -11.76 -16.86 8.91
CA ALA A 61 -11.06 -16.19 7.83
C ALA A 61 -10.15 -15.18 8.54
N PRO A 62 -8.84 -15.12 8.21
CA PRO A 62 -7.94 -14.20 8.87
C PRO A 62 -8.67 -12.87 8.91
N ALA A 63 -8.92 -12.35 10.13
CA ALA A 63 -9.65 -11.10 10.33
C ALA A 63 -9.20 -10.18 9.23
N GLU A 64 -10.09 -9.85 8.29
CA GLU A 64 -9.73 -9.11 7.09
C GLU A 64 -9.18 -7.79 7.63
N LYS A 65 -7.85 -7.76 7.68
CA LYS A 65 -7.13 -6.83 8.50
C LYS A 65 -7.56 -5.48 7.97
N THR A 66 -8.07 -4.62 8.83
CA THR A 66 -8.44 -3.24 8.52
C THR A 66 -7.18 -2.40 8.23
N SER A 67 -6.24 -2.98 7.47
CA SER A 67 -5.12 -2.31 6.83
C SER A 67 -5.66 -1.73 5.55
N LEU A 68 -5.63 -0.40 5.45
CA LEU A 68 -5.55 0.15 4.13
C LEU A 68 -4.15 -0.15 3.64
N ASP A 69 -4.07 -1.03 2.67
CA ASP A 69 -2.86 -1.27 1.91
C ASP A 69 -2.61 -0.03 1.04
N MET A 70 -2.18 1.09 1.64
CA MET A 70 -1.40 2.04 0.88
C MET A 70 -0.10 1.33 0.57
N LEU A 71 0.13 1.01 -0.70
CA LEU A 71 1.40 0.47 -1.15
C LEU A 71 2.27 1.60 -1.69
N ILE A 72 3.18 2.09 -0.84
CA ILE A 72 4.28 2.92 -1.32
C ILE A 72 5.44 2.02 -1.70
N ASN A 73 5.76 1.96 -3.00
CA ASN A 73 6.86 1.17 -3.52
C ASN A 73 8.20 1.90 -3.36
N PHE A 74 9.26 1.14 -3.10
CA PHE A 74 10.62 1.67 -2.99
C PHE A 74 11.56 1.02 -4.00
N GLY A 75 12.54 1.82 -4.44
CA GLY A 75 13.69 1.33 -5.19
C GLY A 75 14.52 0.31 -4.40
N LEU A 76 15.34 -0.45 -5.11
CA LEU A 76 16.30 -1.36 -4.50
C LEU A 76 17.23 -0.57 -3.56
N ASP A 77 17.42 -1.10 -2.35
CA ASP A 77 18.28 -0.50 -1.31
C ASP A 77 17.97 0.96 -0.94
N SER A 78 16.76 1.44 -1.26
CA SER A 78 16.37 2.83 -1.03
C SER A 78 15.25 2.95 -0.01
N ALA A 79 15.33 4.02 0.78
CA ALA A 79 14.26 4.54 1.62
C ALA A 79 13.83 5.95 1.18
N GLU A 80 14.23 6.38 -0.02
CA GLU A 80 13.84 7.67 -0.57
C GLU A 80 12.44 7.60 -1.19
N LEU A 81 11.64 8.62 -0.93
CA LEU A 81 10.33 8.81 -1.56
C LEU A 81 10.53 9.54 -2.89
N ASP A 82 10.22 8.87 -4.00
CA ASP A 82 10.21 9.48 -5.31
C ASP A 82 9.02 10.44 -5.49
N ALA A 83 8.93 11.09 -6.65
CA ALA A 83 7.87 12.07 -6.92
C ALA A 83 6.46 11.45 -6.90
N THR A 84 6.33 10.21 -7.37
CA THR A 84 5.06 9.48 -7.41
C THR A 84 4.60 9.14 -5.99
N ALA A 85 5.49 8.54 -5.19
CA ALA A 85 5.25 8.22 -3.79
C ALA A 85 4.87 9.46 -2.97
N ARG A 86 5.54 10.60 -3.22
CA ARG A 86 5.19 11.87 -2.56
C ARG A 86 3.80 12.37 -2.94
N ALA A 87 3.40 12.23 -4.20
CA ALA A 87 2.06 12.62 -4.66
C ALA A 87 0.96 11.75 -4.03
N GLU A 88 1.20 10.43 -3.95
CA GLU A 88 0.28 9.49 -3.28
C GLU A 88 0.16 9.79 -1.79
N LEU A 89 1.30 10.04 -1.12
CA LEU A 89 1.33 10.40 0.29
C LEU A 89 0.68 11.77 0.58
N ASP A 90 0.70 12.70 -0.37
CA ASP A 90 0.01 14.00 -0.24
C ASP A 90 -1.51 13.82 -0.25
N GLU A 91 -2.05 13.05 -1.19
CA GLU A 91 -3.49 12.69 -1.20
C GLU A 91 -3.90 11.97 0.07
N PHE A 92 -3.03 11.09 0.57
CA PHE A 92 -3.30 10.40 1.80
C PHE A 92 -3.25 11.30 3.03
N ALA A 93 -2.29 12.23 3.10
CA ALA A 93 -2.24 13.21 4.18
C ALA A 93 -3.50 14.08 4.20
N LYS A 94 -4.10 14.39 3.03
CA LYS A 94 -5.41 15.05 2.95
C LYS A 94 -6.52 14.17 3.53
N ALA A 95 -6.55 12.88 3.20
CA ALA A 95 -7.52 11.94 3.75
C ALA A 95 -7.41 11.81 5.28
N LEU A 96 -6.19 11.70 5.84
CA LEU A 96 -5.98 11.59 7.29
C LEU A 96 -6.36 12.84 8.10
N LYS A 97 -6.54 13.98 7.42
CA LYS A 97 -7.05 15.23 8.00
C LYS A 97 -8.58 15.32 7.97
N ASP A 98 -9.27 14.44 7.24
CA ASP A 98 -10.72 14.34 7.28
C ASP A 98 -11.17 14.05 8.73
N SER A 99 -12.22 14.73 9.18
CA SER A 99 -12.72 14.62 10.55
C SER A 99 -13.12 13.20 10.90
N ARG A 100 -13.57 12.39 9.93
CA ARG A 100 -13.92 10.98 10.11
C ARG A 100 -12.72 10.11 10.50
N LEU A 101 -11.52 10.48 10.05
CA LEU A 101 -10.29 9.74 10.33
C LEU A 101 -9.48 10.36 11.47
N SER A 102 -9.85 11.56 11.91
CA SER A 102 -9.09 12.35 12.89
C SER A 102 -8.86 11.66 14.24
N THR A 103 -9.75 10.73 14.62
CA THR A 103 -9.66 9.94 15.87
C THR A 103 -8.85 8.65 15.72
N LEU A 104 -8.50 8.26 14.49
CA LEU A 104 -7.75 7.04 14.22
C LEU A 104 -6.25 7.26 14.40
N ASN A 105 -5.61 6.25 14.99
CA ASN A 105 -4.16 6.09 15.07
C ASN A 105 -3.72 5.04 14.06
N PHE A 106 -2.50 5.17 13.53
CA PHE A 106 -1.96 4.29 12.50
C PHE A 106 -0.56 3.79 12.84
N VAL A 107 -0.26 2.58 12.38
CA VAL A 107 1.08 2.01 12.29
C VAL A 107 1.48 1.96 10.83
N VAL A 108 2.67 2.47 10.53
CA VAL A 108 3.32 2.46 9.22
C VAL A 108 4.36 1.34 9.26
N GLU A 109 4.07 0.25 8.56
CA GLU A 109 4.92 -0.96 8.53
C GLU A 109 5.77 -0.95 7.27
N GLY A 110 7.09 -0.95 7.44
CA GLY A 110 8.02 -1.07 6.31
C GLY A 110 8.38 -2.53 6.05
N HIS A 111 8.56 -2.88 4.78
CA HIS A 111 8.95 -4.21 4.34
C HIS A 111 10.10 -4.17 3.31
N THR A 112 10.83 -5.26 3.21
CA THR A 112 11.83 -5.50 2.16
C THR A 112 11.50 -6.76 1.37
N ASP A 113 12.16 -6.92 0.23
CA ASP A 113 12.37 -8.25 -0.35
C ASP A 113 13.46 -9.00 0.45
N ALA A 114 13.71 -10.26 0.14
CA ALA A 114 14.70 -11.09 0.83
C ALA A 114 16.14 -10.89 0.31
N THR A 115 16.41 -9.82 -0.44
CA THR A 115 17.77 -9.52 -0.89
C THR A 115 18.56 -8.94 0.28
N GLY A 116 19.68 -9.57 0.65
CA GLY A 116 20.55 -9.08 1.72
C GLY A 116 20.46 -9.93 2.99
N SER A 117 20.89 -9.36 4.11
CA SER A 117 20.81 -10.01 5.43
C SER A 117 19.58 -9.55 6.18
N ALA A 118 19.02 -10.43 7.03
CA ALA A 118 17.85 -10.10 7.85
C ALA A 118 18.05 -8.84 8.70
N ASP A 119 19.21 -8.70 9.36
CA ASP A 119 19.53 -7.51 10.17
C ASP A 119 19.56 -6.22 9.33
N TYR A 120 20.10 -6.31 8.11
CA TYR A 120 20.10 -5.18 7.20
C TYR A 120 18.68 -4.80 6.76
N ASN A 121 17.89 -5.81 6.42
CA ASN A 121 16.52 -5.66 5.97
C ASN A 121 15.59 -5.11 7.06
N GLU A 122 15.82 -5.51 8.31
CA GLU A 122 15.16 -4.91 9.47
C GLU A 122 15.43 -3.41 9.53
N GLY A 123 16.71 -3.01 9.48
CA GLY A 123 17.10 -1.61 9.48
C GLY A 123 16.58 -0.82 8.27
N LEU A 124 16.57 -1.41 7.07
CA LEU A 124 16.07 -0.77 5.85
C LEU A 124 14.55 -0.56 5.90
N SER A 125 13.82 -1.57 6.37
CA SER A 125 12.37 -1.49 6.51
C SER A 125 11.94 -0.40 7.49
N GLU A 126 12.63 -0.27 8.63
CA GLU A 126 12.42 0.79 9.61
C GLU A 126 12.70 2.18 9.00
N ARG A 127 13.77 2.32 8.20
CA ARG A 127 14.07 3.59 7.50
C ARG A 127 12.95 3.96 6.51
N ARG A 128 12.40 3.01 5.76
CA ARG A 128 11.27 3.25 4.84
C ARG A 128 10.02 3.73 5.57
N ALA A 129 9.66 3.05 6.65
CA ALA A 129 8.54 3.46 7.50
C ALA A 129 8.76 4.88 8.05
N ARG A 130 9.97 5.20 8.50
CA ARG A 130 10.33 6.54 8.98
C ARG A 130 10.26 7.61 7.89
N SER A 131 10.68 7.32 6.66
CA SER A 131 10.55 8.26 5.55
C SER A 131 9.09 8.64 5.31
N VAL A 132 8.19 7.65 5.34
CA VAL A 132 6.74 7.87 5.21
C VAL A 132 6.19 8.68 6.38
N THR A 133 6.48 8.30 7.64
CA THR A 133 5.98 9.07 8.80
C THR A 133 6.53 10.49 8.84
N THR A 134 7.80 10.69 8.45
CA THR A 134 8.41 12.03 8.35
C THR A 134 7.71 12.88 7.30
N PHE A 135 7.36 12.29 6.16
CA PHE A 135 6.61 12.98 5.13
C PHE A 135 5.20 13.35 5.63
N LEU A 136 4.47 12.41 6.23
CA LEU A 136 3.11 12.66 6.75
C LEU A 136 3.09 13.72 7.87
N THR A 137 4.05 13.67 8.80
CA THR A 137 4.18 14.68 9.86
C THR A 137 4.52 16.06 9.29
N SER A 138 5.41 16.13 8.29
CA SER A 138 5.71 17.39 7.59
C SER A 138 4.51 17.99 6.87
N ASN A 139 3.55 17.14 6.49
CA ASN A 139 2.27 17.53 5.92
C ASN A 139 1.19 17.79 6.97
N GLY A 140 1.53 17.87 8.27
CA GLY A 140 0.61 18.29 9.33
C GLY A 140 -0.21 17.18 9.96
N ILE A 141 0.18 15.91 9.80
CA ILE A 141 -0.37 14.81 10.60
C ILE A 141 0.32 14.81 11.97
N ASP A 142 -0.46 14.68 13.05
CA ASP A 142 0.07 14.64 14.41
C ASP A 142 1.00 13.41 14.57
N PRO A 143 2.27 13.59 15.00
CA PRO A 143 3.19 12.47 15.24
C PRO A 143 2.67 11.46 16.28
N ALA A 144 1.80 11.85 17.20
CA ALA A 144 1.20 10.91 18.17
C ALA A 144 0.26 9.89 17.48
N ARG A 145 -0.31 10.26 16.33
CA ARG A 145 -1.26 9.44 15.58
C ARG A 145 -0.59 8.43 14.66
N ILE A 146 0.71 8.53 14.41
CA ILE A 146 1.42 7.67 13.45
C ILE A 146 2.68 7.07 14.07
N LYS A 147 2.85 5.76 13.95
CA LYS A 147 4.04 5.04 14.45
C LYS A 147 4.73 4.28 13.32
N ALA A 148 6.03 4.47 13.15
CA ALA A 148 6.84 3.67 12.24
C ALA A 148 7.26 2.34 12.89
N THR A 149 7.22 1.26 12.12
CA THR A 149 7.71 -0.07 12.52
C THR A 149 8.37 -0.75 11.30
N GLY A 150 9.60 -1.21 11.45
CA GLY A 150 10.24 -2.13 10.51
C GLY A 150 9.74 -3.57 10.68
N MET A 151 9.48 -4.25 9.57
CA MET A 151 9.07 -5.67 9.55
C MET A 151 10.08 -6.56 8.80
N GLY A 152 11.13 -5.96 8.24
CA GLY A 152 12.11 -6.63 7.40
C GLY A 152 11.47 -7.41 6.23
N GLU A 153 12.01 -8.61 5.98
CA GLU A 153 11.54 -9.52 4.93
C GLU A 153 10.49 -10.54 5.42
N THR A 154 10.09 -10.47 6.70
CA THR A 154 9.34 -11.54 7.39
C THR A 154 7.90 -11.72 6.93
N ASN A 155 7.34 -10.72 6.27
CA ASN A 155 5.95 -10.70 5.80
C ASN A 155 5.87 -10.30 4.32
N PRO A 156 6.27 -11.22 3.40
CA PRO A 156 6.25 -10.95 1.97
C PRO A 156 4.81 -10.92 1.46
N ARG A 157 4.51 -9.98 0.56
CA ARG A 157 3.20 -9.87 -0.11
C ARG A 157 3.09 -10.87 -1.25
N ASN A 158 4.19 -11.09 -1.97
CA ASN A 158 4.30 -12.12 -3.00
C ASN A 158 5.09 -13.32 -2.43
N PRO A 159 4.61 -14.56 -2.64
CA PRO A 159 5.34 -15.77 -2.25
C PRO A 159 6.77 -15.86 -2.78
N ASN A 160 7.06 -15.20 -3.92
CA ASN A 160 8.44 -15.00 -4.36
C ASN A 160 9.11 -13.94 -3.46
N PRO A 161 10.07 -14.32 -2.60
CA PRO A 161 10.60 -13.43 -1.59
C PRO A 161 11.49 -12.32 -2.18
N TYR A 162 12.01 -12.51 -3.40
CA TYR A 162 12.85 -11.54 -4.12
C TYR A 162 12.03 -10.57 -5.00
N ASP A 163 10.71 -10.70 -5.01
CA ASP A 163 9.87 -9.86 -5.85
C ASP A 163 9.89 -8.39 -5.38
N PRO A 164 10.14 -7.42 -6.29
CA PRO A 164 10.03 -5.99 -6.03
C PRO A 164 8.79 -5.54 -5.26
N VAL A 165 7.64 -6.19 -5.47
CA VAL A 165 6.39 -5.84 -4.77
C VAL A 165 6.49 -5.99 -3.25
N ASN A 166 7.46 -6.75 -2.74
CA ASN A 166 7.72 -6.87 -1.31
C ASN A 166 8.39 -5.63 -0.71
N ARG A 167 9.06 -4.80 -1.54
CA ARG A 167 9.69 -3.53 -1.12
C ARG A 167 8.66 -2.42 -1.00
N ARG A 168 7.88 -2.48 0.08
CA ARG A 168 6.73 -1.62 0.28
C ARG A 168 6.67 -1.05 1.70
N VAL A 169 5.84 -0.05 1.88
CA VAL A 169 5.29 0.33 3.19
C VAL A 169 3.80 0.09 3.15
N GLU A 170 3.23 -0.39 4.25
CA GLU A 170 1.79 -0.58 4.47
C GLU A 170 1.32 0.25 5.68
N MET A 171 0.04 0.65 5.70
CA MET A 171 -0.54 1.37 6.83
C MET A 171 -1.68 0.60 7.48
N ARG A 172 -1.68 0.58 8.81
CA ARG A 172 -2.63 -0.21 9.59
C ARG A 172 -3.26 0.65 10.66
N ILE A 173 -4.56 0.50 10.90
CA ILE A 173 -5.19 1.15 12.06
C ILE A 173 -4.65 0.51 13.33
N ARG A 174 -4.21 1.36 14.28
CA ARG A 174 -3.86 0.97 15.64
C ARG A 174 -5.11 1.06 16.50
N THR A 175 -5.77 -0.08 16.70
CA THR A 175 -6.81 -0.22 17.72
C THR A 175 -6.12 -0.36 19.07
N GLU A 176 -6.22 0.66 19.92
CA GLU A 176 -5.82 0.60 21.34
C GLU A 176 -6.95 0.05 22.21
#